data_AF-A0A970W3L6-F1
#
_entry.id   AF-A0A970W3L6-F1
#
_cell.length_a   1.000
_cell.length_b   1.000
_cell.length_c   1.000
_cell.angle_alpha   90.00
_cell.angle_beta   90.00
_cell.angle_gamma   90.00
#
_symmetry.space_group_name_H-M   'P 1'
#
loop_
_entity.id
_entity.type
_entity.pdbx_description
1 polymer ?
#
loop_
_entity_poly.entity_id
_entity_poly.type
_entity_poly.pdbx_seq_one_letter_code
_entity_poly.pdbx_strand_id
1 'polypeptide(L)'
;MIGRKWKSEQREFKDAKTGRTIRQLTSTGNNVHLYFTENSFDSQKNEIIYISDRASGQDKAPQDAPHYNVYRMDLGTGESVQLTDEPQSVGGVTKTPDSRLVVYSVGKTIKCLDTVTGKSAPVYEETGDFSVGMASIAPNRRYIAFARNERVNVPRGPNYTGFKESYYLVKDGRITLAYLDGSGALDVHRDTHWLGHFQFCPDDSTIATFCHEGPWHLVTQRIWLLDFVSREAKPCFRQDEQDSVGHEFWTQDGYIFFDDRGPGHDGTITSSRTQAVATEVAVKASTMIPFVGLADRKGKVVKRIDMPYYCNHYHANPDNTILVGDDVDDLVLIDISGAQPELRVLCSHGTSWHTQSSHCHPTWSWDGSRIIYASDAGGKVNLYMVEP
;
A
#
# COMPACT_ATOMS: atom_id res chain seq x y z
N MET A 1 -22.53 13.49 0.05
CA MET A 1 -23.81 12.79 -0.22
C MET A 1 -23.56 11.53 -1.02
N ILE A 2 -23.86 10.36 -0.44
CA ILE A 2 -23.73 9.06 -1.09
C ILE A 2 -24.51 9.02 -2.41
N GLY A 3 -23.91 8.45 -3.46
CA GLY A 3 -24.51 8.33 -4.79
C GLY A 3 -24.41 9.58 -5.66
N ARG A 4 -23.88 10.69 -5.14
CA ARG A 4 -23.56 11.87 -5.96
C ARG A 4 -22.60 11.47 -7.08
N LYS A 5 -22.80 12.06 -8.26
CA LYS A 5 -21.99 11.81 -9.46
C LYS A 5 -21.19 13.05 -9.85
N TRP A 6 -19.99 12.86 -10.37
CA TRP A 6 -19.13 13.88 -10.94
C TRP A 6 -18.80 13.52 -12.37
N LYS A 7 -18.85 14.53 -13.26
CA LYS A 7 -18.48 14.37 -14.66
C LYS A 7 -16.99 14.05 -14.79
N SER A 8 -16.62 13.50 -15.94
CA SER A 8 -15.24 13.24 -16.28
C SER A 8 -14.35 14.48 -16.16
N GLU A 9 -13.19 14.27 -15.55
CA GLU A 9 -12.08 15.20 -15.47
C GLU A 9 -10.90 14.71 -16.32
N GLN A 10 -11.12 13.64 -17.10
CA GLN A 10 -10.06 12.94 -17.79
C GLN A 10 -9.47 13.78 -18.92
N ARG A 11 -8.15 13.73 -19.03
CA ARG A 11 -7.41 14.30 -20.16
C ARG A 11 -6.18 13.46 -20.47
N GLU A 12 -5.71 13.58 -21.71
CA GLU A 12 -4.51 12.90 -22.17
C GLU A 12 -3.43 13.91 -22.55
N PHE A 13 -2.19 13.55 -22.31
CA PHE A 13 -1.03 14.30 -22.74
C PHE A 13 0.15 13.35 -23.00
N LYS A 14 1.22 13.88 -23.60
CA LYS A 14 2.45 13.11 -23.82
C LYS A 14 3.44 13.37 -22.69
N ASP A 15 3.99 12.29 -22.13
CA ASP A 15 5.15 12.38 -21.26
C ASP A 15 6.32 12.97 -22.05
N ALA A 16 6.96 14.01 -21.50
CA ALA A 16 8.00 14.74 -22.21
C ALA A 16 9.28 13.91 -22.42
N LYS A 17 9.54 12.94 -21.53
CA LYS A 17 10.76 12.13 -21.52
C LYS A 17 10.67 10.93 -22.46
N THR A 18 9.51 10.27 -22.51
CA THR A 18 9.30 8.99 -23.19
C THR A 18 8.37 9.08 -24.40
N GLY A 19 7.58 10.16 -24.52
CA GLY A 19 6.56 10.30 -25.56
C GLY A 19 5.33 9.40 -25.37
N ARG A 20 5.25 8.66 -24.25
CA ARG A 20 4.07 7.84 -23.91
C ARG A 20 2.84 8.71 -23.66
N THR A 21 1.67 8.17 -23.97
CA THR A 21 0.41 8.82 -23.61
C THR A 21 0.12 8.58 -22.14
N ILE A 22 -0.05 9.66 -21.38
CA ILE A 22 -0.49 9.64 -19.99
C ILE A 22 -1.94 10.12 -19.95
N ARG A 23 -2.79 9.36 -19.28
CA ARG A 23 -4.18 9.73 -19.02
C ARG A 23 -4.31 10.17 -17.56
N GLN A 24 -4.50 11.47 -17.35
CA GLN A 24 -4.89 11.98 -16.03
C GLN A 24 -6.37 11.69 -15.80
N LEU A 25 -6.69 11.10 -14.65
CA LEU A 25 -8.05 10.67 -14.30
C LEU A 25 -8.81 11.71 -13.48
N THR A 26 -8.10 12.53 -12.70
CA THR A 26 -8.68 13.50 -11.78
C THR A 26 -7.98 14.85 -11.87
N SER A 27 -8.68 15.92 -11.54
CA SER A 27 -8.18 17.30 -11.44
C SER A 27 -8.82 18.13 -10.32
N THR A 28 -9.90 17.63 -9.70
CA THR A 28 -10.61 18.29 -8.60
C THR A 28 -10.33 17.61 -7.26
N GLY A 29 -9.95 18.41 -6.26
CA GLY A 29 -9.59 17.93 -4.93
C GLY A 29 -8.26 17.16 -4.89
N ASN A 30 -8.01 16.51 -3.77
CA ASN A 30 -6.98 15.49 -3.61
C ASN A 30 -7.59 14.10 -3.85
N ASN A 31 -6.89 13.28 -4.61
CA ASN A 31 -7.35 11.97 -5.06
C ASN A 31 -6.22 10.96 -4.88
N VAL A 32 -6.47 9.91 -4.11
CA VAL A 32 -5.46 8.90 -3.76
C VAL A 32 -6.03 7.53 -4.10
N HIS A 33 -5.30 6.75 -4.89
CA HIS A 33 -5.65 5.35 -5.14
C HIS A 33 -5.27 4.51 -3.90
N LEU A 34 -5.67 3.24 -3.87
CA LEU A 34 -5.35 2.38 -2.72
C LEU A 34 -3.84 2.16 -2.61
N TYR A 35 -3.36 1.84 -1.40
CA TYR A 35 -1.95 1.58 -1.13
C TYR A 35 -1.42 0.47 -2.04
N PHE A 36 -0.12 0.42 -2.37
CA PHE A 36 0.39 -0.50 -3.41
C PHE A 36 0.23 -1.99 -3.06
N THR A 37 0.05 -2.36 -1.80
CA THR A 37 -0.29 -3.75 -1.42
C THR A 37 -1.76 -4.11 -1.71
N GLU A 38 -2.56 -3.12 -2.10
CA GLU A 38 -3.95 -3.21 -2.49
C GLU A 38 -4.08 -2.84 -3.97
N ASN A 39 -5.16 -3.28 -4.62
CA ASN A 39 -5.38 -2.95 -6.02
C ASN A 39 -6.64 -2.12 -6.21
N SER A 40 -6.48 -0.89 -6.70
CA SER A 40 -7.60 0.02 -6.99
C SER A 40 -8.52 -0.47 -8.10
N PHE A 41 -8.02 -1.22 -9.07
CA PHE A 41 -8.81 -1.69 -10.20
C PHE A 41 -9.86 -2.70 -9.78
N ASP A 42 -11.02 -2.65 -10.40
CA ASP A 42 -12.00 -3.73 -10.34
C ASP A 42 -11.56 -4.88 -11.26
N SER A 43 -11.63 -6.11 -10.78
CA SER A 43 -11.23 -7.31 -11.55
C SER A 43 -12.23 -7.74 -12.62
N GLN A 44 -13.47 -7.22 -12.57
CA GLN A 44 -14.57 -7.62 -13.45
C GLN A 44 -15.09 -6.46 -14.31
N LYS A 45 -14.90 -5.22 -13.86
CA LYS A 45 -15.41 -4.02 -14.51
C LYS A 45 -14.27 -3.07 -14.87
N ASN A 46 -14.53 -2.21 -15.85
CA ASN A 46 -13.59 -1.15 -16.21
C ASN A 46 -13.71 0.04 -15.23
N GLU A 47 -13.50 -0.21 -13.93
CA GLU A 47 -13.69 0.74 -12.84
C GLU A 47 -12.49 0.73 -11.88
N ILE A 48 -12.34 1.81 -11.09
CA ILE A 48 -11.42 1.87 -9.93
C ILE A 48 -12.16 2.31 -8.66
N ILE A 49 -11.65 1.85 -7.51
CA ILE A 49 -11.95 2.42 -6.18
C ILE A 49 -10.79 3.29 -5.73
N TYR A 50 -11.10 4.47 -5.21
CA TYR A 50 -10.11 5.44 -4.72
C TYR A 50 -10.73 6.31 -3.62
N ILE A 51 -9.92 7.10 -2.92
CA ILE A 51 -10.40 8.09 -1.95
C ILE A 51 -10.23 9.51 -2.48
N SER A 52 -11.19 10.39 -2.16
CA SER A 52 -11.17 11.79 -2.61
C SER A 52 -11.82 12.73 -1.59
N ASP A 53 -11.31 13.95 -1.51
CA ASP A 53 -11.89 15.03 -0.70
C ASP A 53 -12.83 15.94 -1.51
N ARG A 54 -13.11 15.60 -2.78
CA ARG A 54 -13.87 16.45 -3.74
C ARG A 54 -15.25 16.91 -3.25
N ALA A 55 -15.87 16.18 -2.33
CA ALA A 55 -17.18 16.52 -1.75
C ALA A 55 -17.09 17.23 -0.39
N SER A 56 -15.88 17.42 0.16
CA SER A 56 -15.68 17.96 1.51
C SER A 56 -16.09 19.42 1.67
N GLY A 57 -16.14 20.17 0.57
CA GLY A 57 -16.32 21.62 0.60
C GLY A 57 -15.12 22.38 1.16
N GLN A 58 -13.97 21.72 1.30
CA GLN A 58 -12.72 22.29 1.79
C GLN A 58 -11.66 22.26 0.68
N ASP A 59 -10.90 23.34 0.55
CA ASP A 59 -9.73 23.39 -0.34
C ASP A 59 -8.46 23.27 0.50
N LYS A 60 -8.03 22.02 0.72
CA LYS A 60 -6.87 21.69 1.58
C LYS A 60 -5.69 21.17 0.75
N ALA A 61 -4.47 21.56 1.09
CA ALA A 61 -3.29 20.93 0.50
C ALA A 61 -3.17 19.46 0.97
N PRO A 62 -2.41 18.59 0.28
CA PRO A 62 -2.27 17.18 0.65
C PRO A 62 -1.85 16.96 2.12
N GLN A 63 -1.02 17.85 2.67
CA GLN A 63 -0.51 17.80 4.03
C GLN A 63 -1.47 18.33 5.11
N ASP A 64 -2.55 19.02 4.74
CA ASP A 64 -3.47 19.71 5.67
C ASP A 64 -4.64 18.82 6.13
N ALA A 65 -4.40 17.50 6.19
CA ALA A 65 -5.38 16.47 6.53
C ALA A 65 -6.73 16.65 5.80
N PRO A 66 -6.78 16.41 4.48
CA PRO A 66 -8.03 16.45 3.72
C PRO A 66 -9.08 15.46 4.25
N HIS A 67 -10.36 15.80 4.05
CA HIS A 67 -11.49 14.95 4.46
C HIS A 67 -11.88 14.02 3.32
N TYR A 68 -11.29 12.83 3.32
CA TYR A 68 -11.51 11.81 2.31
C TYR A 68 -12.79 11.00 2.54
N ASN A 69 -13.42 10.63 1.44
CA ASN A 69 -14.44 9.58 1.36
C ASN A 69 -14.08 8.62 0.23
N VAL A 70 -14.72 7.45 0.18
CA VAL A 70 -14.52 6.44 -0.88
C VAL A 70 -15.34 6.79 -2.11
N TYR A 71 -14.73 6.61 -3.29
CA TYR A 71 -15.33 6.84 -4.59
C TYR A 71 -15.07 5.66 -5.52
N ARG A 72 -15.96 5.50 -6.49
CA ARG A 72 -15.76 4.65 -7.66
C ARG A 72 -15.67 5.52 -8.90
N MET A 73 -14.78 5.20 -9.83
CA MET A 73 -14.74 5.83 -11.16
C MET A 73 -14.89 4.78 -12.24
N ASP A 74 -15.77 5.04 -13.21
CA ASP A 74 -15.81 4.29 -14.47
C ASP A 74 -14.70 4.82 -15.40
N LEU A 75 -13.76 3.97 -15.79
CA LEU A 75 -12.59 4.35 -16.58
C LEU A 75 -12.92 4.59 -18.06
N GLY A 76 -14.07 4.13 -18.56
CA GLY A 76 -14.51 4.39 -19.93
C GLY A 76 -15.05 5.81 -20.09
N THR A 77 -15.89 6.23 -19.14
CA THR A 77 -16.60 7.51 -19.15
C THR A 77 -15.90 8.60 -18.33
N GLY A 78 -15.11 8.21 -17.33
CA GLY A 78 -14.53 9.10 -16.32
C GLY A 78 -15.52 9.58 -15.26
N GLU A 79 -16.76 9.11 -15.27
CA GLU A 79 -17.74 9.46 -14.24
C GLU A 79 -17.31 8.88 -12.88
N SER A 80 -17.29 9.73 -11.85
CA SER A 80 -17.01 9.32 -10.47
C SER A 80 -18.28 9.34 -9.63
N VAL A 81 -18.41 8.39 -8.69
CA VAL A 81 -19.55 8.25 -7.78
C VAL A 81 -19.06 8.13 -6.34
N GLN A 82 -19.65 8.90 -5.43
CA GLN A 82 -19.31 8.88 -3.99
C GLN A 82 -20.00 7.69 -3.33
N LEU A 83 -19.21 6.82 -2.71
CA LEU A 83 -19.69 5.59 -2.08
C LEU A 83 -19.92 5.74 -0.57
N THR A 84 -19.17 6.63 0.08
CA THR A 84 -19.31 6.91 1.53
C THR A 84 -19.47 8.40 1.80
N ASP A 85 -20.06 8.75 2.93
CA ASP A 85 -20.23 10.14 3.38
C ASP A 85 -20.02 10.20 4.91
N GLU A 86 -18.81 9.84 5.32
CA GLU A 86 -18.45 9.70 6.73
C GLU A 86 -18.14 11.07 7.38
N PRO A 87 -18.48 11.26 8.67
CA PRO A 87 -18.24 12.51 9.38
C PRO A 87 -16.77 12.78 9.69
N GLN A 88 -15.91 11.76 9.62
CA GLN A 88 -14.46 11.87 9.72
C GLN A 88 -13.81 11.36 8.44
N SER A 89 -12.58 11.77 8.19
CA SER A 89 -11.81 11.34 7.02
C SER A 89 -11.64 9.82 7.00
N VAL A 90 -11.92 9.21 5.86
CA VAL A 90 -11.71 7.77 5.61
C VAL A 90 -10.21 7.50 5.37
N GLY A 91 -9.70 6.40 5.91
CA GLY A 91 -8.35 5.90 5.64
C GLY A 91 -8.29 4.37 5.66
N GLY A 92 -7.11 3.79 5.41
CA GLY A 92 -6.88 2.33 5.53
C GLY A 92 -7.88 1.49 4.73
N VAL A 93 -8.03 1.82 3.44
CA VAL A 93 -9.05 1.23 2.57
C VAL A 93 -8.50 0.01 1.84
N THR A 94 -9.21 -1.11 1.93
CA THR A 94 -9.01 -2.34 1.15
C THR A 94 -10.32 -2.72 0.46
N LYS A 95 -10.28 -3.64 -0.51
CA LYS A 95 -11.47 -4.17 -1.17
C LYS A 95 -11.28 -5.60 -1.66
N THR A 96 -12.40 -6.29 -1.90
CA THR A 96 -12.34 -7.53 -2.69
C THR A 96 -11.93 -7.21 -4.14
N PRO A 97 -11.33 -8.16 -4.88
CA PRO A 97 -10.89 -7.93 -6.26
C PRO A 97 -12.01 -7.38 -7.17
N ASP A 98 -13.24 -7.85 -6.99
CA ASP A 98 -14.46 -7.42 -7.71
C ASP A 98 -15.14 -6.16 -7.13
N SER A 99 -14.47 -5.49 -6.18
CA SER A 99 -14.94 -4.31 -5.45
C SER A 99 -16.32 -4.43 -4.81
N ARG A 100 -16.83 -5.66 -4.62
CA ARG A 100 -18.12 -5.88 -3.97
C ARG A 100 -18.10 -5.44 -2.52
N LEU A 101 -17.04 -5.80 -1.79
CA LEU A 101 -16.83 -5.36 -0.42
C LEU A 101 -15.70 -4.33 -0.41
N VAL A 102 -15.94 -3.20 0.23
CA VAL A 102 -14.92 -2.20 0.53
C VAL A 102 -14.86 -2.04 2.05
N VAL A 103 -13.69 -2.28 2.61
CA VAL A 103 -13.45 -2.14 4.05
C VAL A 103 -12.55 -0.93 4.28
N TYR A 104 -12.91 -0.10 5.24
CA TYR A 104 -12.21 1.15 5.51
C TYR A 104 -12.25 1.53 6.99
N SER A 105 -11.25 2.29 7.42
CA SER A 105 -11.21 2.88 8.75
C SER A 105 -11.79 4.30 8.76
N VAL A 106 -12.49 4.63 9.83
CA VAL A 106 -13.01 5.97 10.13
C VAL A 106 -12.94 6.18 11.64
N GLY A 107 -12.07 7.10 12.08
CA GLY A 107 -11.83 7.31 13.51
C GLY A 107 -11.26 6.06 14.19
N LYS A 108 -12.03 5.46 15.11
CA LYS A 108 -11.69 4.21 15.83
C LYS A 108 -12.41 2.98 15.28
N THR A 109 -13.22 3.16 14.24
CA THR A 109 -14.09 2.13 13.67
C THR A 109 -13.49 1.59 12.38
N ILE A 110 -13.62 0.28 12.13
CA ILE A 110 -13.55 -0.29 10.79
C ILE A 110 -14.96 -0.61 10.33
N LYS A 111 -15.31 -0.15 9.13
CA LYS A 111 -16.59 -0.41 8.47
C LYS A 111 -16.41 -1.26 7.21
N CYS A 112 -17.44 -2.01 6.86
CA CYS A 112 -17.56 -2.70 5.58
C CYS A 112 -18.76 -2.15 4.81
N LEU A 113 -18.52 -1.75 3.57
CA LEU A 113 -19.52 -1.37 2.58
C LEU A 113 -19.69 -2.50 1.56
N ASP A 114 -20.92 -2.99 1.39
CA ASP A 114 -21.31 -3.78 0.20
C ASP A 114 -21.76 -2.81 -0.90
N THR A 115 -21.01 -2.73 -2.00
CA THR A 115 -21.20 -1.75 -3.08
C THR A 115 -22.39 -2.07 -3.99
N VAL A 116 -22.95 -3.28 -3.90
CA VAL A 116 -24.14 -3.70 -4.64
C VAL A 116 -25.40 -3.25 -3.92
N THR A 117 -25.45 -3.45 -2.60
CA THR A 117 -26.61 -3.10 -1.75
C THR A 117 -26.55 -1.66 -1.23
N GLY A 118 -25.36 -1.04 -1.21
CA GLY A 118 -25.11 0.24 -0.57
C GLY A 118 -25.10 0.19 0.97
N LYS A 119 -25.23 -1.01 1.57
CA LYS A 119 -25.20 -1.17 3.03
C LYS A 119 -23.77 -0.99 3.54
N SER A 120 -23.57 -0.03 4.43
CA SER A 120 -22.35 0.14 5.21
C SER A 120 -22.63 -0.14 6.69
N ALA A 121 -21.78 -0.93 7.34
CA ALA A 121 -21.92 -1.28 8.75
C ALA A 121 -20.54 -1.35 9.45
N PRO A 122 -20.46 -1.01 10.75
CA PRO A 122 -19.27 -1.26 11.55
C PRO A 122 -19.05 -2.78 11.69
N VAL A 123 -17.80 -3.21 11.51
CA VAL A 123 -17.37 -4.60 11.73
C VAL A 123 -16.40 -4.71 12.91
N TYR A 124 -15.81 -3.57 13.32
CA TYR A 124 -14.94 -3.48 14.49
C TYR A 124 -14.94 -2.05 15.05
N GLU A 125 -14.89 -1.92 16.38
CA GLU A 125 -14.72 -0.66 17.10
C GLU A 125 -13.59 -0.80 18.11
N GLU A 126 -12.58 0.08 18.06
CA GLU A 126 -11.50 0.09 19.03
C GLU A 126 -11.92 0.75 20.34
N THR A 127 -12.00 -0.04 21.41
CA THR A 127 -12.40 0.45 22.74
C THR A 127 -11.21 0.78 23.65
N GLY A 128 -10.01 0.32 23.32
CA GLY A 128 -8.77 0.54 24.07
C GLY A 128 -7.95 1.71 23.54
N ASP A 129 -6.71 1.77 24.03
CA ASP A 129 -5.72 2.78 23.63
C ASP A 129 -4.79 2.27 22.52
N PHE A 130 -5.41 1.75 21.46
CA PHE A 130 -4.71 1.26 20.28
C PHE A 130 -4.98 2.16 19.06
N SER A 131 -3.98 2.22 18.19
CA SER A 131 -4.14 2.60 16.79
C SER A 131 -4.55 1.36 15.99
N VAL A 132 -5.41 1.58 14.99
CA VAL A 132 -5.90 0.54 14.09
C VAL A 132 -5.19 0.71 12.75
N GLY A 133 -4.50 -0.34 12.32
CA GLY A 133 -3.84 -0.39 11.02
C GLY A 133 -4.81 -0.70 9.88
N MET A 134 -4.29 -0.72 8.65
CA MET A 134 -5.06 -1.13 7.48
C MET A 134 -5.50 -2.60 7.62
N ALA A 135 -6.75 -2.87 7.23
CA ALA A 135 -7.29 -4.22 7.22
C ALA A 135 -7.04 -4.92 5.89
N SER A 136 -7.00 -6.24 5.93
CA SER A 136 -7.05 -7.12 4.76
C SER A 136 -8.27 -8.03 4.85
N ILE A 137 -8.95 -8.25 3.73
CA ILE A 137 -10.14 -9.11 3.63
C ILE A 137 -9.70 -10.54 3.30
N ALA A 138 -10.10 -11.51 4.10
CA ALA A 138 -9.81 -12.91 3.79
C ALA A 138 -10.51 -13.34 2.50
N PRO A 139 -9.88 -14.15 1.61
CA PRO A 139 -10.46 -14.57 0.33
C PRO A 139 -11.85 -15.23 0.43
N ASN A 140 -12.15 -15.90 1.55
CA ASN A 140 -13.46 -16.50 1.83
C ASN A 140 -14.57 -15.48 2.12
N ARG A 141 -14.24 -14.18 2.24
CA ARG A 141 -15.14 -13.06 2.52
C ARG A 141 -15.94 -13.21 3.82
N ARG A 142 -15.37 -13.88 4.83
CA ARG A 142 -16.03 -14.07 6.14
C ARG A 142 -15.51 -13.15 7.23
N TYR A 143 -14.25 -12.76 7.14
CA TYR A 143 -13.59 -11.93 8.14
C TYR A 143 -12.51 -11.05 7.51
N ILE A 144 -12.13 -10.03 8.27
CA ILE A 144 -10.94 -9.23 8.06
C ILE A 144 -9.94 -9.51 9.18
N ALA A 145 -8.69 -9.14 8.96
CA ALA A 145 -7.74 -8.97 10.02
C ALA A 145 -6.85 -7.76 9.75
N PHE A 146 -6.27 -7.23 10.83
CA PHE A 146 -5.51 -5.99 10.83
C PHE A 146 -4.56 -5.96 12.02
N ALA A 147 -3.48 -5.17 11.88
CA ALA A 147 -2.60 -4.86 12.98
C ALA A 147 -3.24 -3.79 13.89
N ARG A 148 -3.03 -3.92 15.20
CA ARG A 148 -3.30 -2.90 16.21
C ARG A 148 -2.04 -2.69 17.01
N ASN A 149 -1.74 -1.44 17.35
CA ASN A 149 -0.57 -1.10 18.16
C ASN A 149 -0.96 -0.12 19.24
N GLU A 150 -0.42 -0.27 20.44
CA GLU A 150 -0.62 0.70 21.50
C GLU A 150 -0.25 2.11 21.03
N ARG A 151 -0.96 3.11 21.55
CA ARG A 151 -0.66 4.50 21.25
C ARG A 151 0.52 4.96 22.09
N VAL A 152 1.57 5.40 21.41
CA VAL A 152 2.75 6.01 22.04
C VAL A 152 2.78 7.50 21.76
N ASN A 153 3.33 8.28 22.69
CA ASN A 153 3.44 9.73 22.55
C ASN A 153 4.62 10.10 21.64
N VAL A 154 4.39 10.01 20.33
CA VAL A 154 5.35 10.36 19.28
C VAL A 154 4.72 11.36 18.30
N PRO A 155 5.48 12.34 17.81
CA PRO A 155 4.97 13.23 16.76
C PRO A 155 4.67 12.41 15.50
N ARG A 156 3.66 12.82 14.73
CA ARG A 156 3.30 12.25 13.43
C ARG A 156 3.30 13.36 12.40
N GLY A 157 3.76 13.07 11.18
CA GLY A 157 3.78 14.06 10.12
C GLY A 157 4.49 13.58 8.85
N PRO A 158 4.67 14.50 7.88
CA PRO A 158 5.47 14.29 6.67
C PRO A 158 6.85 13.69 6.93
N ASN A 159 7.48 13.16 5.88
CA ASN A 159 8.87 12.69 5.91
C ASN A 159 9.18 11.73 7.08
N TYR A 160 8.29 10.78 7.35
CA TYR A 160 8.49 9.73 8.36
C TYR A 160 8.72 10.25 9.79
N THR A 161 8.15 11.42 10.13
CA THR A 161 8.22 11.98 11.49
C THR A 161 7.68 10.97 12.52
N GLY A 162 8.49 10.65 13.53
CA GLY A 162 8.15 9.71 14.61
C GLY A 162 8.40 8.24 14.28
N PHE A 163 8.96 7.91 13.11
CA PHE A 163 9.14 6.53 12.65
C PHE A 163 10.10 5.73 13.55
N LYS A 164 11.29 6.29 13.83
CA LYS A 164 12.28 5.68 14.71
C LYS A 164 11.80 5.61 16.15
N GLU A 165 11.16 6.66 16.65
CA GLU A 165 10.66 6.73 18.02
C GLU A 165 9.56 5.69 18.25
N SER A 166 8.65 5.52 17.27
CA SER A 166 7.59 4.50 17.33
C SER A 166 8.17 3.10 17.45
N TYR A 167 9.21 2.78 16.67
CA TYR A 167 9.90 1.50 16.74
C TYR A 167 10.40 1.17 18.16
N TYR A 168 11.02 2.14 18.84
CA TYR A 168 11.52 1.93 20.20
C TYR A 168 10.41 1.91 21.26
N LEU A 169 9.35 2.70 21.09
CA LEU A 169 8.34 2.90 22.13
C LEU A 169 7.18 1.92 22.09
N VAL A 170 6.80 1.37 20.93
CA VAL A 170 5.72 0.38 20.86
C VAL A 170 6.22 -0.97 21.42
N LYS A 171 5.44 -1.53 22.34
CA LYS A 171 5.68 -2.74 23.14
C LYS A 171 4.43 -3.62 23.29
N ASP A 172 3.29 -3.20 22.75
CA ASP A 172 2.08 -4.03 22.60
C ASP A 172 1.52 -3.88 21.17
N GLY A 173 1.90 -4.82 20.31
CA GLY A 173 1.38 -4.99 18.96
C GLY A 173 0.53 -6.26 18.87
N ARG A 174 -0.58 -6.20 18.13
CA ARG A 174 -1.55 -7.29 18.01
C ARG A 174 -2.04 -7.46 16.59
N ILE A 175 -2.29 -8.69 16.17
CA ILE A 175 -3.12 -8.98 15.00
C ILE A 175 -4.50 -9.37 15.50
N THR A 176 -5.52 -8.68 15.01
CA THR A 176 -6.92 -8.89 15.40
C THR A 176 -7.73 -9.31 14.19
N LEU A 177 -8.50 -10.38 14.35
CA LEU A 177 -9.51 -10.82 13.40
C LEU A 177 -10.86 -10.23 13.80
N ALA A 178 -11.64 -9.73 12.83
CA ALA A 178 -13.03 -9.33 13.02
C ALA A 178 -13.92 -9.94 11.94
N TYR A 179 -15.07 -10.49 12.34
CA TYR A 179 -16.03 -11.07 11.40
C TYR A 179 -16.80 -9.98 10.64
N LEU A 180 -16.95 -10.15 9.33
CA LEU A 180 -17.63 -9.18 8.46
C LEU A 180 -19.14 -9.09 8.72
N ASP A 181 -19.73 -10.10 9.35
CA ASP A 181 -21.13 -10.09 9.79
C ASP A 181 -21.34 -9.35 11.13
N GLY A 182 -20.27 -8.87 11.75
CA GLY A 182 -20.32 -8.17 13.04
C GLY A 182 -20.47 -9.09 14.26
N SER A 183 -20.33 -10.41 14.10
CA SER A 183 -20.50 -11.38 15.20
C SER A 183 -19.40 -11.32 16.27
N GLY A 184 -18.30 -10.62 16.01
CA GLY A 184 -17.27 -10.34 17.02
C GLY A 184 -15.86 -10.21 16.44
N ALA A 185 -14.89 -10.01 17.35
CA ALA A 185 -13.47 -9.93 17.02
C ALA A 185 -12.63 -10.61 18.10
N LEU A 186 -11.42 -11.05 17.74
CA LEU A 186 -10.45 -11.63 18.66
C LEU A 186 -9.00 -11.33 18.26
N ASP A 187 -8.12 -11.28 19.25
CA ASP A 187 -6.67 -11.25 19.03
C ASP A 187 -6.19 -12.64 18.63
N VAL A 188 -5.56 -12.75 17.46
CA VAL A 188 -4.99 -13.99 16.94
C VAL A 188 -3.49 -14.08 17.17
N HIS A 189 -2.81 -12.94 17.28
CA HIS A 189 -1.37 -12.86 17.58
C HIS A 189 -1.06 -11.61 18.41
N ARG A 190 -0.02 -11.68 19.25
CA ARG A 190 0.48 -10.59 20.08
C ARG A 190 2.00 -10.61 20.09
N ASP A 191 2.60 -9.43 20.04
CA ASP A 191 4.05 -9.23 20.00
C ASP A 191 4.42 -7.94 20.75
N THR A 192 5.70 -7.80 21.11
CA THR A 192 6.27 -6.59 21.70
C THR A 192 6.82 -5.61 20.65
N HIS A 193 6.57 -5.86 19.37
CA HIS A 193 7.01 -5.04 18.26
C HIS A 193 5.86 -4.23 17.67
N TRP A 194 6.18 -3.14 16.99
CA TRP A 194 5.22 -2.43 16.16
C TRP A 194 4.85 -3.32 14.96
N LEU A 195 3.59 -3.74 14.88
CA LEU A 195 3.07 -4.57 13.79
C LEU A 195 2.46 -3.72 12.67
N GLY A 196 2.72 -4.10 11.41
CA GLY A 196 2.21 -3.43 10.22
C GLY A 196 1.98 -4.39 9.05
N HIS A 197 1.63 -3.81 7.89
CA HIS A 197 1.50 -4.51 6.59
C HIS A 197 0.77 -5.86 6.64
N PHE A 198 -0.32 -5.97 7.41
CA PHE A 198 -1.09 -7.21 7.48
C PHE A 198 -1.80 -7.50 6.14
N GLN A 199 -1.58 -8.69 5.58
CA GLN A 199 -2.14 -9.11 4.29
C GLN A 199 -2.51 -10.59 4.31
N PHE A 200 -3.73 -10.95 3.92
CA PHE A 200 -4.07 -12.36 3.67
C PHE A 200 -3.40 -12.87 2.40
N CYS A 201 -3.05 -14.16 2.42
CA CYS A 201 -2.74 -14.90 1.21
C CYS A 201 -3.93 -14.81 0.23
N PRO A 202 -3.71 -14.56 -1.07
CA PRO A 202 -4.79 -14.25 -2.02
C PRO A 202 -5.74 -15.43 -2.27
N ASP A 203 -5.31 -16.66 -2.02
CA ASP A 203 -6.10 -17.87 -2.26
C ASP A 203 -6.35 -18.74 -1.01
N ASP A 204 -5.79 -18.35 0.15
CA ASP A 204 -5.90 -19.10 1.40
C ASP A 204 -6.24 -18.16 2.57
N SER A 205 -7.45 -18.30 3.09
CA SER A 205 -7.94 -17.46 4.20
C SER A 205 -7.30 -17.76 5.56
N THR A 206 -6.51 -18.82 5.65
CA THR A 206 -5.87 -19.26 6.89
C THR A 206 -4.41 -18.82 7.01
N ILE A 207 -3.84 -18.29 5.92
CA ILE A 207 -2.45 -17.83 5.87
C ILE A 207 -2.44 -16.33 5.63
N ALA A 208 -1.59 -15.62 6.36
CA ALA A 208 -1.35 -14.21 6.16
C ALA A 208 0.14 -13.87 6.35
N THR A 209 0.51 -12.68 5.90
CA THR A 209 1.75 -12.01 6.33
C THR A 209 1.41 -10.80 7.19
N PHE A 210 2.35 -10.45 8.06
CA PHE A 210 2.45 -9.14 8.69
C PHE A 210 3.94 -8.78 8.80
N CYS A 211 4.23 -7.54 9.20
CA CYS A 211 5.61 -7.14 9.43
C CYS A 211 5.84 -6.52 10.81
N HIS A 212 7.11 -6.53 11.22
CA HIS A 212 7.64 -5.63 12.23
C HIS A 212 8.03 -4.32 11.56
N GLU A 213 7.40 -3.23 11.98
CA GLU A 213 7.63 -1.88 11.46
C GLU A 213 8.77 -1.17 12.15
N GLY A 214 9.38 -0.23 11.43
CA GLY A 214 10.49 0.59 11.91
C GLY A 214 11.55 0.79 10.83
N PRO A 215 12.57 1.62 11.09
CA PRO A 215 13.70 1.79 10.18
C PRO A 215 14.35 0.45 9.88
N TRP A 216 14.44 0.05 8.61
CA TRP A 216 14.74 -1.34 8.24
C TRP A 216 16.06 -1.86 8.80
N HIS A 217 17.13 -1.06 8.79
CA HIS A 217 18.42 -1.37 9.42
C HIS A 217 18.36 -1.63 10.94
N LEU A 218 17.27 -1.28 11.62
CA LEU A 218 17.04 -1.60 13.04
C LEU A 218 16.16 -2.83 13.24
N VAL A 219 15.40 -3.24 12.23
CA VAL A 219 14.44 -4.35 12.29
C VAL A 219 15.17 -5.65 11.97
N THR A 220 15.42 -6.47 13.00
CA THR A 220 16.16 -7.74 12.87
C THR A 220 15.43 -8.82 12.06
N GLN A 221 14.09 -8.81 12.07
CA GLN A 221 13.25 -9.72 11.30
C GLN A 221 11.95 -9.01 10.93
N ARG A 222 11.80 -8.63 9.66
CA ARG A 222 10.66 -7.83 9.19
C ARG A 222 9.45 -8.69 8.86
N ILE A 223 9.56 -9.63 7.93
CA ILE A 223 8.40 -10.31 7.35
C ILE A 223 8.07 -11.59 8.14
N TRP A 224 6.83 -11.69 8.59
CA TRP A 224 6.31 -12.83 9.34
C TRP A 224 5.12 -13.47 8.64
N LEU A 225 5.12 -14.80 8.56
CA LEU A 225 3.97 -15.62 8.19
C LEU A 225 3.14 -15.91 9.44
N LEU A 226 1.82 -15.79 9.33
CA LEU A 226 0.87 -16.13 10.39
C LEU A 226 -0.13 -17.16 9.87
N ASP A 227 -0.19 -18.30 10.57
CA ASP A 227 -1.22 -19.33 10.37
C ASP A 227 -2.36 -19.10 11.38
N PHE A 228 -3.57 -18.88 10.89
CA PHE A 228 -4.76 -18.58 11.71
C PHE A 228 -5.38 -19.82 12.37
N VAL A 229 -5.05 -21.03 11.90
CA VAL A 229 -5.49 -22.30 12.49
C VAL A 229 -4.64 -22.60 13.72
N SER A 230 -3.32 -22.58 13.56
CA SER A 230 -2.37 -22.87 14.65
C SER A 230 -2.11 -21.65 15.55
N ARG A 231 -2.36 -20.44 15.05
CA ARG A 231 -1.96 -19.15 15.65
C ARG A 231 -0.45 -19.00 15.82
N GLU A 232 0.30 -19.71 14.99
CA GLU A 232 1.76 -19.65 14.97
C GLU A 232 2.24 -18.56 14.01
N ALA A 233 3.13 -17.70 14.51
CA ALA A 233 3.89 -16.77 13.68
C ALA A 233 5.31 -17.32 13.50
N LYS A 234 5.80 -17.31 12.26
CA LYS A 234 7.18 -17.67 11.92
C LYS A 234 7.76 -16.67 10.93
N PRO A 235 9.08 -16.46 10.91
CA PRO A 235 9.72 -15.68 9.85
C PRO A 235 9.31 -16.20 8.47
N CYS A 236 9.04 -15.29 7.53
CA CYS A 236 8.89 -15.67 6.13
C CYS A 236 10.19 -16.33 5.67
N PHE A 237 11.31 -15.63 5.76
CA PHE A 237 12.65 -16.18 5.69
C PHE A 237 13.50 -15.59 6.80
N ARG A 238 14.65 -16.20 7.09
CA ARG A 238 15.58 -15.68 8.09
C ARG A 238 16.39 -14.54 7.50
N GLN A 239 16.28 -13.37 8.11
CA GLN A 239 17.14 -12.22 7.82
C GLN A 239 18.48 -12.33 8.57
N ASP A 240 19.55 -11.80 8.00
CA ASP A 240 20.85 -11.60 8.63
C ASP A 240 21.18 -10.11 8.86
N GLU A 241 22.36 -9.83 9.42
CA GLU A 241 22.77 -8.47 9.80
C GLU A 241 22.96 -7.51 8.60
N GLN A 242 23.08 -8.04 7.39
CA GLN A 242 23.22 -7.26 6.17
C GLN A 242 21.87 -6.90 5.56
N ASP A 243 20.80 -7.57 5.97
CA ASP A 243 19.50 -7.43 5.34
C ASP A 243 18.79 -6.16 5.80
N SER A 244 18.23 -5.41 4.86
CA SER A 244 17.27 -4.33 5.10
C SER A 244 16.09 -4.53 4.16
N VAL A 245 15.17 -5.37 4.62
CA VAL A 245 14.06 -5.90 3.84
C VAL A 245 12.85 -4.98 3.92
N GLY A 246 12.05 -4.92 2.85
CA GLY A 246 10.69 -4.41 2.90
C GLY A 246 9.89 -4.57 1.61
N HIS A 247 8.99 -3.61 1.39
CA HIS A 247 7.98 -3.56 0.31
C HIS A 247 7.25 -4.87 0.05
N GLU A 248 7.00 -5.63 1.10
CA GLU A 248 6.42 -6.94 0.99
C GLU A 248 4.94 -6.90 0.56
N PHE A 249 4.61 -7.71 -0.45
CA PHE A 249 3.22 -7.90 -0.89
C PHE A 249 3.00 -9.32 -1.44
N TRP A 250 1.75 -9.77 -1.43
CA TRP A 250 1.38 -11.01 -2.11
C TRP A 250 1.18 -10.78 -3.61
N THR A 251 1.86 -11.57 -4.44
CA THR A 251 1.61 -11.63 -5.88
C THR A 251 0.28 -12.35 -6.15
N GLN A 252 -0.30 -12.15 -7.35
CA GLN A 252 -1.61 -12.73 -7.68
C GLN A 252 -1.65 -14.27 -7.63
N ASP A 253 -0.52 -14.92 -7.90
CA ASP A 253 -0.32 -16.37 -7.86
C ASP A 253 0.14 -16.89 -6.50
N GLY A 254 0.19 -16.04 -5.47
CA GLY A 254 0.40 -16.46 -4.08
C GLY A 254 1.86 -16.65 -3.67
N TYR A 255 2.79 -15.95 -4.31
CA TYR A 255 4.13 -15.71 -3.74
C TYR A 255 4.15 -14.43 -2.91
N ILE A 256 5.14 -14.31 -2.04
CA ILE A 256 5.44 -13.12 -1.25
C ILE A 256 6.62 -12.45 -1.93
N PHE A 257 6.36 -11.31 -2.58
CA PHE A 257 7.40 -10.43 -3.06
C PHE A 257 8.02 -9.68 -1.88
N PHE A 258 9.32 -9.39 -1.97
CA PHE A 258 10.02 -8.46 -1.08
C PHE A 258 11.24 -7.88 -1.80
N ASP A 259 11.74 -6.75 -1.30
CA ASP A 259 13.05 -6.23 -1.68
C ASP A 259 13.99 -6.17 -0.48
N ASP A 260 15.29 -6.28 -0.76
CA ASP A 260 16.36 -6.12 0.21
C ASP A 260 17.37 -5.10 -0.31
N ARG A 261 17.57 -4.04 0.47
CA ARG A 261 18.43 -2.90 0.13
C ARG A 261 19.86 -3.06 0.63
N GLY A 262 20.12 -4.11 1.39
CA GLY A 262 21.39 -4.32 2.05
C GLY A 262 21.64 -3.36 3.23
N PRO A 263 22.84 -3.40 3.80
CA PRO A 263 23.08 -2.90 5.15
C PRO A 263 22.93 -1.38 5.26
N GLY A 264 22.31 -0.95 6.36
CA GLY A 264 22.19 0.46 6.72
C GLY A 264 21.11 1.22 5.95
N HIS A 265 20.21 0.54 5.24
CA HIS A 265 19.06 1.17 4.61
C HIS A 265 17.89 1.28 5.60
N ASP A 266 17.13 2.37 5.60
CA ASP A 266 15.99 2.58 6.51
C ASP A 266 14.60 2.42 5.88
N GLY A 267 14.55 2.27 4.55
CA GLY A 267 13.30 2.03 3.81
C GLY A 267 12.50 3.28 3.53
N THR A 268 13.11 4.47 3.64
CA THR A 268 12.39 5.74 3.54
C THR A 268 12.90 6.62 2.41
N ILE A 269 11.99 7.40 1.83
CA ILE A 269 12.32 8.52 0.94
C ILE A 269 11.60 9.79 1.40
N THR A 270 12.38 10.85 1.62
CA THR A 270 11.85 12.15 2.01
C THR A 270 11.71 13.09 0.82
N SER A 271 11.03 14.22 0.99
CA SER A 271 10.99 15.31 0.01
C SER A 271 12.37 15.84 -0.41
N SER A 272 13.40 15.61 0.42
CA SER A 272 14.80 15.94 0.11
C SER A 272 15.52 14.85 -0.69
N ARG A 273 14.82 13.79 -1.10
CA ARG A 273 15.34 12.63 -1.86
C ARG A 273 16.43 11.88 -1.11
N THR A 274 16.27 11.79 0.21
CA THR A 274 17.18 11.09 1.12
C THR A 274 16.41 10.22 2.10
N GLN A 275 17.12 9.29 2.74
CA GLN A 275 16.67 8.54 3.90
C GLN A 275 16.38 9.47 5.09
N ALA A 276 15.37 9.14 5.89
CA ALA A 276 14.87 9.94 7.01
C ALA A 276 15.66 9.70 8.31
N VAL A 277 16.22 8.50 8.47
CA VAL A 277 16.89 8.03 9.70
C VAL A 277 18.36 7.69 9.44
N ALA A 278 18.64 6.93 8.39
CA ALA A 278 19.99 6.50 8.03
C ALA A 278 20.72 7.57 7.20
N THR A 279 20.99 8.72 7.80
CA THR A 279 21.58 9.90 7.12
C THR A 279 23.11 9.87 7.02
N GLU A 280 23.78 9.12 7.89
CA GLU A 280 25.25 9.04 7.97
C GLU A 280 25.84 7.81 7.25
N VAL A 281 25.00 6.95 6.68
CA VAL A 281 25.46 5.71 6.07
C VAL A 281 26.18 6.02 4.76
N ALA A 282 27.47 5.69 4.72
CA ALA A 282 28.18 5.57 3.47
C ALA A 282 27.62 4.35 2.71
N VAL A 283 26.49 4.53 2.01
CA VAL A 283 25.88 3.53 1.11
C VAL A 283 26.93 2.96 0.12
N LYS A 284 28.03 3.69 -0.09
CA LYS A 284 29.17 3.34 -0.94
C LYS A 284 30.18 2.35 -0.33
N ALA A 285 30.03 1.90 0.91
CA ALA A 285 30.98 0.98 1.55
C ALA A 285 30.55 -0.50 1.52
N SER A 286 29.28 -0.79 1.21
CA SER A 286 28.79 -2.17 1.13
C SER A 286 29.14 -2.82 -0.20
N THR A 287 29.58 -4.08 -0.17
CA THR A 287 29.78 -4.93 -1.35
C THR A 287 28.54 -5.76 -1.70
N MET A 288 27.47 -5.69 -0.88
CA MET A 288 26.22 -6.38 -1.16
C MET A 288 25.49 -5.69 -2.31
N ILE A 289 25.04 -6.50 -3.27
CA ILE A 289 24.13 -6.05 -4.32
C ILE A 289 22.71 -6.18 -3.75
N PRO A 290 21.90 -5.11 -3.71
CA PRO A 290 20.48 -5.20 -3.38
C PRO A 290 19.79 -6.24 -4.25
N PHE A 291 18.66 -6.78 -3.81
CA PHE A 291 17.93 -7.78 -4.59
C PHE A 291 16.43 -7.72 -4.33
N VAL A 292 15.65 -8.28 -5.25
CA VAL A 292 14.25 -8.60 -5.02
C VAL A 292 14.09 -10.11 -4.92
N GLY A 293 13.15 -10.56 -4.10
CA GLY A 293 12.89 -11.97 -3.87
C GLY A 293 11.42 -12.34 -4.02
N LEU A 294 11.19 -13.61 -4.33
CA LEU A 294 9.88 -14.26 -4.22
C LEU A 294 10.02 -15.42 -3.24
N ALA A 295 9.22 -15.40 -2.17
CA ALA A 295 9.07 -16.52 -1.26
C ALA A 295 7.73 -17.22 -1.49
N ASP A 296 7.69 -18.55 -1.35
CA ASP A 296 6.44 -19.28 -1.35
C ASP A 296 5.64 -19.06 -0.06
N ARG A 297 4.38 -19.52 -0.03
CA ARG A 297 3.51 -19.42 1.16
C ARG A 297 4.02 -20.14 2.41
N LYS A 298 5.11 -20.92 2.32
CA LYS A 298 5.76 -21.58 3.45
C LYS A 298 6.99 -20.81 3.94
N GLY A 299 7.41 -19.76 3.24
CA GLY A 299 8.55 -18.94 3.56
C GLY A 299 9.84 -19.32 2.82
N LYS A 300 9.77 -20.24 1.86
CA LYS A 300 10.96 -20.62 1.09
C LYS A 300 11.18 -19.58 -0.02
N VAL A 301 12.31 -18.88 0.02
CA VAL A 301 12.74 -18.03 -1.10
C VAL A 301 12.99 -18.93 -2.33
N VAL A 302 12.16 -18.78 -3.36
CA VAL A 302 12.21 -19.57 -4.60
C VAL A 302 12.90 -18.82 -5.73
N LYS A 303 12.96 -17.49 -5.65
CA LYS A 303 13.63 -16.64 -6.63
C LYS A 303 14.31 -15.49 -5.91
N ARG A 304 15.52 -15.17 -6.33
CA ARG A 304 16.28 -13.99 -5.97
C ARG A 304 16.82 -13.39 -7.25
N ILE A 305 16.60 -12.10 -7.47
CA ILE A 305 17.13 -11.36 -8.61
C ILE A 305 17.93 -10.21 -8.05
N ASP A 306 19.23 -10.21 -8.30
CA ASP A 306 20.10 -9.09 -7.93
C ASP A 306 19.65 -7.83 -8.68
N MET A 307 19.59 -6.72 -7.96
CA MET A 307 19.00 -5.44 -8.36
C MET A 307 20.06 -4.36 -8.18
N PRO A 308 20.83 -4.01 -9.23
CA PRO A 308 21.87 -2.98 -9.13
C PRO A 308 21.31 -1.55 -8.97
N TYR A 309 19.99 -1.42 -8.94
CA TYR A 309 19.21 -0.21 -8.72
C TYR A 309 18.01 -0.56 -7.86
N TYR A 310 17.38 0.45 -7.25
CA TYR A 310 16.18 0.25 -6.47
C TYR A 310 15.17 1.38 -6.71
N CYS A 311 13.89 1.09 -6.50
CA CYS A 311 12.77 2.04 -6.55
C CYS A 311 12.32 2.41 -5.14
N ASN A 312 11.27 3.18 -4.93
CA ASN A 312 10.75 3.39 -3.58
C ASN A 312 9.68 2.36 -3.23
N HIS A 313 8.88 1.92 -4.18
CA HIS A 313 7.87 0.89 -4.05
C HIS A 313 7.88 0.05 -5.33
N TYR A 314 7.29 -1.14 -5.23
CA TYR A 314 7.16 -2.07 -6.35
C TYR A 314 5.74 -2.62 -6.41
N HIS A 315 5.30 -2.94 -7.61
CA HIS A 315 4.17 -3.84 -7.85
C HIS A 315 4.47 -4.75 -9.04
N ALA A 316 4.11 -6.02 -8.93
CA ALA A 316 4.32 -7.00 -10.01
C ALA A 316 3.14 -7.03 -10.98
N ASN A 317 3.41 -7.33 -12.25
CA ASN A 317 2.38 -7.71 -13.21
C ASN A 317 1.83 -9.13 -12.89
N PRO A 318 0.72 -9.58 -13.52
CA PRO A 318 0.03 -10.81 -13.12
C PRO A 318 0.86 -12.10 -13.16
N ASP A 319 1.86 -12.20 -14.03
CA ASP A 319 2.74 -13.36 -14.17
C ASP A 319 4.11 -13.20 -13.48
N ASN A 320 4.30 -12.11 -12.73
CA ASN A 320 5.53 -11.78 -11.98
C ASN A 320 6.80 -11.72 -12.84
N THR A 321 6.67 -11.35 -14.11
CA THR A 321 7.81 -11.17 -15.00
C THR A 321 8.30 -9.74 -15.06
N ILE A 322 7.43 -8.76 -14.79
CA ILE A 322 7.74 -7.33 -14.86
C ILE A 322 7.27 -6.62 -13.60
N LEU A 323 8.17 -5.88 -12.96
CA LEU A 323 7.83 -4.95 -11.89
C LEU A 323 7.57 -3.57 -12.48
N VAL A 324 6.60 -2.84 -11.92
CA VAL A 324 6.61 -1.38 -11.98
C VAL A 324 7.16 -0.86 -10.66
N GLY A 325 8.02 0.15 -10.72
CA GLY A 325 8.51 0.84 -9.53
C GLY A 325 8.56 2.35 -9.72
N ASP A 326 8.47 3.09 -8.61
CA ASP A 326 8.64 4.54 -8.56
C ASP A 326 10.07 4.88 -8.12
N ASP A 327 10.96 5.00 -9.09
CA ASP A 327 12.28 5.61 -8.89
C ASP A 327 12.11 7.09 -8.50
N VAL A 328 13.18 7.78 -8.14
CA VAL A 328 13.15 9.14 -7.55
C VAL A 328 12.36 10.15 -8.39
N ASP A 329 12.50 10.10 -9.72
CA ASP A 329 11.88 11.05 -10.66
C ASP A 329 10.95 10.40 -11.70
N ASP A 330 11.06 9.08 -11.88
CA ASP A 330 10.37 8.34 -12.93
C ASP A 330 9.71 7.06 -12.43
N LEU A 331 8.62 6.69 -13.07
CA LEU A 331 8.17 5.31 -13.06
C LEU A 331 9.04 4.51 -14.00
N VAL A 332 9.40 3.30 -13.59
CA VAL A 332 10.20 2.36 -14.38
C VAL A 332 9.50 1.01 -14.47
N LEU A 333 9.76 0.31 -15.57
CA LEU A 333 9.48 -1.11 -15.68
C LEU A 333 10.77 -1.89 -15.57
N ILE A 334 10.76 -2.96 -14.80
CA ILE A 334 11.90 -3.83 -14.58
C ILE A 334 11.51 -5.25 -14.95
N ASP A 335 12.02 -5.75 -16.08
CA ASP A 335 11.88 -7.16 -16.44
C ASP A 335 12.79 -7.99 -15.54
N ILE A 336 12.19 -8.93 -14.80
CA ILE A 336 12.86 -9.85 -13.88
C ILE A 336 12.75 -11.31 -14.34
N SER A 337 12.32 -11.56 -15.58
CA SER A 337 12.19 -12.91 -16.16
C SER A 337 13.55 -13.52 -16.55
N GLY A 338 14.51 -12.67 -16.91
CA GLY A 338 15.85 -13.05 -17.31
C GLY A 338 16.81 -13.37 -16.16
N ALA A 339 18.07 -13.65 -16.51
CA ALA A 339 19.14 -13.89 -15.53
C ALA A 339 19.63 -12.59 -14.86
N GLN A 340 19.36 -11.44 -15.48
CA GLN A 340 19.67 -10.09 -14.99
C GLN A 340 18.43 -9.23 -15.19
N PRO A 341 18.16 -8.26 -14.31
CA PRO A 341 17.01 -7.39 -14.47
C PRO A 341 17.26 -6.36 -15.59
N GLU A 342 16.22 -6.04 -16.36
CA GLU A 342 16.28 -5.01 -17.40
C GLU A 342 15.33 -3.86 -17.07
N LEU A 343 15.90 -2.69 -16.75
CA LEU A 343 15.14 -1.48 -16.43
C LEU A 343 14.90 -0.63 -17.68
N ARG A 344 13.66 -0.16 -17.82
CA ARG A 344 13.26 0.87 -18.79
C ARG A 344 12.40 1.93 -18.13
N VAL A 345 12.62 3.20 -18.50
CA VAL A 345 11.79 4.31 -18.03
C VAL A 345 10.40 4.20 -18.66
N LEU A 346 9.37 4.27 -17.81
CA LEU A 346 7.97 4.28 -18.21
C LEU A 346 7.49 5.71 -18.47
N CYS A 347 7.58 6.60 -17.48
CA CYS A 347 7.24 8.02 -17.61
C CYS A 347 7.72 8.81 -16.38
N SER A 348 7.81 10.13 -16.49
CA SER A 348 8.10 10.98 -15.32
C SER A 348 6.83 11.22 -14.50
N HIS A 349 6.90 11.07 -13.17
CA HIS A 349 5.72 11.21 -12.30
C HIS A 349 5.60 12.59 -11.65
N GLY A 350 6.72 13.28 -11.39
CA GLY A 350 6.72 14.65 -10.85
C GLY A 350 6.19 14.80 -9.41
N THR A 351 6.26 13.74 -8.61
CA THR A 351 5.82 13.78 -7.21
C THR A 351 6.81 14.55 -6.34
N SER A 352 6.32 15.23 -5.31
CA SER A 352 7.11 15.93 -4.32
C SER A 352 7.73 15.02 -3.24
N TRP A 353 7.22 13.79 -3.09
CA TRP A 353 7.55 12.89 -1.96
C TRP A 353 7.23 13.46 -0.57
N HIS A 354 6.44 14.54 -0.49
CA HIS A 354 6.21 15.23 0.78
C HIS A 354 5.32 14.45 1.74
N THR A 355 4.25 13.81 1.23
CA THR A 355 3.32 13.02 2.03
C THR A 355 3.18 11.61 1.47
N GLN A 356 2.81 10.65 2.30
CA GLN A 356 2.48 9.29 1.83
C GLN A 356 1.37 9.27 0.75
N SER A 357 0.46 10.24 0.79
CA SER A 357 -0.58 10.40 -0.24
C SER A 357 -0.04 10.91 -1.58
N SER A 358 1.13 11.55 -1.63
CA SER A 358 1.76 11.97 -2.88
C SER A 358 2.71 10.93 -3.46
N HIS A 359 3.12 9.91 -2.69
CA HIS A 359 3.89 8.78 -3.20
C HIS A 359 3.15 8.11 -4.37
N CYS A 360 3.90 7.72 -5.40
CA CYS A 360 3.30 7.26 -6.65
C CYS A 360 2.59 5.93 -6.52
N HIS A 361 3.13 5.00 -5.71
CA HIS A 361 2.56 3.69 -5.45
C HIS A 361 2.07 2.97 -6.72
N PRO A 362 2.88 2.92 -7.79
CA PRO A 362 2.41 2.46 -9.10
C PRO A 362 1.90 1.03 -9.00
N THR A 363 0.69 0.78 -9.52
CA THR A 363 0.00 -0.50 -9.35
C THR A 363 -0.55 -0.99 -10.69
N TRP A 364 -0.30 -2.26 -11.01
CA TRP A 364 -0.82 -2.90 -12.22
C TRP A 364 -2.32 -3.18 -12.10
N SER A 365 -3.04 -3.06 -13.22
CA SER A 365 -4.39 -3.62 -13.32
C SER A 365 -4.35 -5.15 -13.23
N TRP A 366 -5.46 -5.76 -12.82
CA TRP A 366 -5.55 -7.21 -12.64
C TRP A 366 -5.21 -8.01 -13.90
N ASP A 367 -5.52 -7.46 -15.08
CA ASP A 367 -5.21 -8.02 -16.40
C ASP A 367 -3.82 -7.66 -16.92
N GLY A 368 -3.04 -6.86 -16.17
CA GLY A 368 -1.70 -6.42 -16.55
C GLY A 368 -1.68 -5.42 -17.72
N SER A 369 -2.82 -4.86 -18.13
CA SER A 369 -2.88 -4.00 -19.32
C SER A 369 -2.54 -2.54 -19.04
N ARG A 370 -2.64 -2.08 -17.78
CA ARG A 370 -2.53 -0.67 -17.38
C ARG A 370 -1.85 -0.54 -16.02
N ILE A 371 -1.29 0.63 -15.76
CA ILE A 371 -0.70 1.00 -14.48
C ILE A 371 -1.35 2.31 -14.02
N ILE A 372 -1.82 2.34 -12.77
CA ILE A 372 -2.28 3.57 -12.10
C ILE A 372 -1.17 4.09 -11.17
N TYR A 373 -1.06 5.41 -11.04
CA TYR A 373 -0.17 6.05 -10.07
C TYR A 373 -0.73 7.39 -9.58
N ALA A 374 -0.26 7.84 -8.43
CA ALA A 374 -0.55 9.17 -7.89
C ALA A 374 0.60 10.16 -8.15
N SER A 375 0.26 11.43 -8.26
CA SER A 375 1.25 12.52 -8.23
C SER A 375 0.59 13.81 -7.79
N ASP A 376 1.32 14.59 -6.99
CA ASP A 376 0.94 15.95 -6.59
C ASP A 376 1.55 17.04 -7.48
N ALA A 377 2.03 16.69 -8.67
CA ALA A 377 2.40 17.65 -9.70
C ALA A 377 1.23 18.63 -9.95
N GLY A 378 1.45 19.91 -9.64
CA GLY A 378 0.41 20.95 -9.68
C GLY A 378 -0.23 21.28 -8.33
N GLY A 379 0.26 20.71 -7.22
CA GLY A 379 -0.08 21.11 -5.84
C GLY A 379 -1.24 20.35 -5.19
N LYS A 380 -1.89 19.44 -5.92
CA LYS A 380 -2.93 18.52 -5.40
C LYS A 380 -2.65 17.13 -5.90
N VAL A 381 -2.94 16.11 -5.07
CA VAL A 381 -2.76 14.71 -5.50
C VAL A 381 -3.81 14.37 -6.56
N ASN A 382 -3.34 13.91 -7.72
CA ASN A 382 -4.17 13.43 -8.81
C ASN A 382 -3.80 12.00 -9.19
N LEU A 383 -4.76 11.31 -9.80
CA LEU A 383 -4.59 9.96 -10.32
C LEU A 383 -4.26 10.02 -11.80
N TYR A 384 -3.32 9.20 -12.20
CA TYR A 384 -2.84 9.08 -13.57
C TYR A 384 -2.78 7.61 -13.96
N MET A 385 -2.88 7.34 -15.25
CA MET A 385 -2.83 6.01 -15.81
C MET A 385 -1.99 5.99 -17.08
N VAL A 386 -1.22 4.92 -17.24
CA VAL A 386 -0.33 4.70 -18.38
C VAL A 386 -0.34 3.22 -18.77
N GLU A 387 -0.13 2.95 -20.06
CA GLU A 387 0.08 1.59 -20.57
C GLU A 387 1.57 1.21 -20.47
N PRO A 388 1.89 -0.04 -20.11
CA PRO A 388 3.26 -0.52 -19.85
C PRO A 388 4.19 -0.49 -21.08
#